data_AF-A0A511ZGQ0-F1
#
_entry.id   AF-A0A511ZGQ0-F1
#
_cell.length_a   1.000
_cell.length_b   1.000
_cell.length_c   1.000
_cell.angle_alpha   90.00
_cell.angle_beta   90.00
_cell.angle_gamma   90.00
#
_symmetry.space_group_name_H-M   'P 1'
#
loop_
_entity.id
_entity.type
_entity.pdbx_description
1 polymer ?
#
loop_
_entity_poly.entity_id
_entity_poly.type
_entity_poly.pdbx_seq_one_letter_code
_entity_poly.pdbx_strand_id
1 'polypeptide(L)' 'MDNEVITYLKQNPDIAEFVRYHPIWYRYLMRDPNRLTELKKEAKKFYGKTFPQKVDNFSNQLQMVRMFAEMAKSMKD' A
#
# COMPACT_ATOMS: atom_id res chain seq x y z
N MET A 1 17.35 11.30 -13.73
CA MET A 1 16.32 10.24 -13.82
C MET A 1 15.59 10.45 -15.12
N ASP A 2 15.36 9.39 -15.87
CA ASP A 2 14.77 9.46 -17.20
C ASP A 2 13.34 10.03 -17.17
N ASN A 3 12.99 10.82 -18.19
CA ASN A 3 11.66 11.43 -18.34
C ASN A 3 10.54 10.40 -18.46
N GLU A 4 10.82 9.23 -19.05
CA GLU A 4 9.85 8.14 -19.15
C GLU A 4 9.50 7.59 -17.77
N VAL A 5 10.53 7.39 -16.93
CA VAL A 5 10.34 6.90 -15.56
C VAL A 5 9.57 7.93 -14.74
N ILE A 6 9.90 9.22 -14.86
CA ILE A 6 9.18 10.30 -14.16
C ILE A 6 7.71 10.35 -14.58
N THR A 7 7.44 10.26 -15.89
CA THR A 7 6.07 10.27 -16.43
C THR A 7 5.30 9.05 -15.94
N TYR A 8 5.93 7.88 -15.93
CA TYR A 8 5.33 6.66 -15.42
C TYR A 8 4.99 6.75 -13.94
N LEU A 9 5.88 7.27 -13.09
CA LEU A 9 5.60 7.48 -11.66
C LEU A 9 4.48 8.49 -11.43
N LYS A 10 4.36 9.53 -12.26
CA LYS A 10 3.24 10.48 -12.18
C LYS A 10 1.90 9.82 -12.53
N GLN A 11 1.90 8.91 -13.51
CA GLN A 11 0.70 8.17 -13.92
C GLN A 11 0.33 7.03 -12.97
N ASN A 12 1.27 6.52 -12.17
CA ASN A 12 1.08 5.38 -11.27
C ASN A 12 1.43 5.79 -9.82
N PRO A 13 0.49 6.44 -9.10
CA PRO A 13 0.75 7.01 -7.77
C PRO A 13 1.08 5.96 -6.71
N ASP A 14 0.58 4.72 -6.85
CA ASP A 14 0.91 3.57 -6.01
C ASP A 14 2.40 3.20 -6.13
N ILE A 15 2.93 3.14 -7.34
CA ILE A 15 4.35 2.87 -7.56
C ILE A 15 5.18 4.06 -7.09
N ALA A 16 4.72 5.29 -7.29
CA ALA A 16 5.39 6.47 -6.73
C ALA A 16 5.45 6.42 -5.19
N GLU A 17 4.39 5.98 -4.53
CA GLU A 17 4.34 5.79 -3.08
C GLU A 17 5.32 4.70 -2.61
N PHE A 18 5.35 3.56 -3.31
CA PHE A 18 6.34 2.51 -3.06
C PHE A 18 7.79 3.03 -3.15
N VAL A 19 8.10 3.84 -4.16
CA VAL A 19 9.44 4.46 -4.30
C VAL A 19 9.72 5.43 -3.16
N ARG A 20 8.72 6.14 -2.61
CA ARG A 20 8.87 7.00 -1.43
C ARG A 20 9.19 6.18 -0.17
N TYR A 21 8.55 5.03 0.03
CA TYR A 21 8.88 4.11 1.12
C TYR A 21 10.26 3.45 0.94
N HIS A 22 10.70 3.28 -0.30
CA HIS A 22 11.97 2.63 -0.64
C HIS A 22 12.87 3.55 -1.49
N PRO A 23 13.49 4.58 -0.89
CA PRO A 23 14.24 5.61 -1.62
C PRO A 23 15.48 5.09 -2.36
N ILE A 24 15.93 3.86 -2.07
CA ILE A 24 16.96 3.17 -2.86
C ILE A 24 16.58 3.07 -4.36
N TRP A 25 15.30 2.96 -4.66
CA TRP A 25 14.82 2.90 -6.05
C TRP A 25 15.06 4.18 -6.82
N TYR A 26 15.08 5.36 -6.19
CA TYR A 26 15.50 6.59 -6.86
C TYR A 26 16.94 6.48 -7.36
N ARG A 27 17.84 5.88 -6.56
CA ARG A 27 19.24 5.67 -6.96
C ARG A 27 19.36 4.63 -8.08
N TYR A 28 18.61 3.54 -8.02
CA TYR A 28 18.62 2.52 -9.07
C TYR A 28 18.06 3.04 -10.39
N LEU A 29 16.93 3.74 -10.36
CA LEU A 29 16.29 4.32 -11.55
C LEU A 29 17.07 5.52 -12.11
N MET A 30 17.86 6.22 -11.28
CA MET A 30 18.79 7.22 -11.78
C MET A 30 19.96 6.62 -12.56
N ARG A 31 20.45 5.44 -12.13
CA ARG A 31 21.61 4.78 -12.75
C ARG A 31 21.22 3.96 -13.97
N ASP A 32 20.05 3.33 -13.92
CA ASP A 32 19.54 2.49 -15.00
C ASP A 32 18.01 2.55 -15.05
N PRO A 33 17.43 3.29 -16.02
CA PRO A 33 15.98 3.41 -16.16
C PRO A 33 15.30 2.08 -16.53
N ASN A 34 16.01 1.09 -17.08
CA ASN A 34 15.44 -0.22 -17.45
C ASN A 34 14.99 -1.05 -16.23
N ARG A 35 15.51 -0.70 -15.05
CA ARG A 35 15.09 -1.28 -13.76
C ARG A 35 13.65 -0.96 -13.37
N LEU A 36 12.96 -0.11 -14.15
CA LEU A 36 11.53 0.12 -13.98
C LEU A 36 10.72 -1.18 -14.00
N THR A 37 11.13 -2.20 -14.76
CA THR A 37 10.46 -3.51 -14.77
C THR A 37 10.66 -4.27 -13.46
N GLU A 38 11.84 -4.18 -12.86
CA GLU A 38 12.12 -4.76 -11.53
C GLU A 38 11.32 -4.05 -10.45
N LEU A 39 11.26 -2.71 -10.50
CA LEU A 39 10.45 -1.89 -9.60
C LEU A 39 9.00 -2.35 -9.58
N LYS A 40 8.39 -2.55 -10.76
CA LYS A 40 7.00 -3.02 -10.88
C LYS A 40 6.81 -4.39 -10.22
N LYS A 41 7.77 -5.30 -10.36
CA LYS A 41 7.71 -6.63 -9.73
C LYS A 41 7.79 -6.52 -8.21
N GLU A 42 8.71 -5.70 -7.69
CA GLU A 42 8.87 -5.51 -6.24
C GLU A 42 7.69 -4.77 -5.63
N ALA A 43 7.16 -3.72 -6.29
CA ALA A 43 5.94 -3.05 -5.88
C ALA A 43 4.74 -4.01 -5.84
N LYS A 44 4.59 -4.89 -6.84
CA LYS A 44 3.56 -5.94 -6.84
C LYS A 44 3.72 -6.93 -5.68
N LYS A 45 4.96 -7.33 -5.35
CA LYS A 45 5.21 -8.19 -4.18
C LYS A 45 4.89 -7.46 -2.88
N PHE A 46 5.27 -6.19 -2.77
CA PHE A 46 4.97 -5.34 -1.62
C PHE A 46 3.45 -5.21 -1.45
N TYR A 47 2.71 -4.71 -2.44
CA TYR A 47 1.25 -4.56 -2.28
C TYR A 47 0.49 -5.90 -2.27
N GLY A 48 0.97 -6.91 -2.97
CA GLY A 48 0.34 -8.24 -3.04
C GLY A 48 0.53 -9.09 -1.79
N LYS A 49 1.61 -8.89 -1.02
CA LYS A 49 1.82 -9.53 0.29
C LYS A 49 1.43 -8.64 1.47
N THR A 50 1.40 -7.31 1.27
CA THR A 50 1.16 -6.32 2.33
C THR A 50 -0.27 -5.76 2.32
N PHE A 51 -1.26 -6.61 2.06
CA PHE A 51 -2.65 -6.32 2.43
C PHE A 51 -3.15 -6.88 3.79
N PRO A 52 -2.34 -7.42 4.73
CA PRO A 52 -2.87 -7.82 6.04
C PRO A 52 -3.21 -6.61 6.92
N GLN A 53 -2.51 -5.48 6.78
CA GLN A 53 -2.77 -4.29 7.63
C GLN A 53 -4.18 -3.69 7.44
N LYS A 54 -4.77 -3.81 6.25
CA LYS A 54 -6.17 -3.40 6.03
C LYS A 54 -7.17 -4.43 6.56
N VAL A 55 -6.79 -5.71 6.63
CA VAL A 55 -7.60 -6.76 7.26
C VAL A 55 -7.60 -6.62 8.79
N ASP A 56 -6.48 -6.27 9.41
CA ASP A 56 -6.41 -6.00 10.86
C ASP A 56 -7.34 -4.86 11.27
N ASN A 57 -7.35 -3.76 10.53
CA ASN A 57 -8.25 -2.64 10.80
C ASN A 57 -9.73 -3.01 10.62
N PHE A 58 -10.06 -3.90 9.67
CA PHE A 58 -11.41 -4.39 9.46
C PHE A 58 -11.87 -5.32 10.61
N SER A 59 -10.98 -6.18 11.11
CA SER A 59 -11.24 -7.05 12.26
C SER A 59 -11.55 -6.24 13.53
N ASN A 60 -10.76 -5.19 13.78
CA ASN A 60 -10.95 -4.30 14.93
C ASN A 60 -12.28 -3.53 14.86
N GLN A 61 -12.66 -3.05 13.67
CA GLN A 61 -13.97 -2.39 13.47
C GLN A 61 -15.14 -3.35 13.72
N LEU A 62 -15.05 -4.59 13.24
CA LEU A 62 -16.05 -5.64 13.47
C LEU A 62 -16.21 -5.98 14.96
N GLN A 63 -15.11 -6.03 15.71
CA GLN A 63 -15.15 -6.30 17.15
C GLN A 63 -15.85 -5.17 17.93
N MET A 64 -15.56 -3.90 17.59
CA MET A 64 -16.25 -2.76 18.19
C MET A 64 -17.75 -2.75 17.87
N VAL A 65 -18.14 -3.04 16.62
CA VAL A 65 -19.56 -3.15 16.22
C VAL A 65 -20.30 -4.23 17.02
N ARG A 66 -19.67 -5.38 17.28
CA ARG A 66 -20.27 -6.43 18.13
C ARG A 66 -20.46 -5.97 19.57
N MET A 67 -19.45 -5.31 20.14
CA MET A 67 -19.54 -4.76 21.51
C MET A 67 -20.69 -3.74 21.63
N PHE A 68 -20.84 -2.84 20.64
CA PHE A 68 -21.93 -1.87 20.62
C PHE A 68 -23.31 -2.54 20.45
N ALA A 69 -23.41 -3.57 19.60
CA ALA A 69 -24.65 -4.32 19.41
C ALA A 69 -25.10 -5.07 20.67
N GLU A 70 -24.14 -5.66 21.41
CA GLU A 70 -24.40 -6.32 22.70
C GLU A 70 -24.84 -5.32 23.77
N MET A 71 -24.18 -4.16 23.88
CA MET A 71 -24.59 -3.08 24.78
C MET A 71 -26.01 -2.59 24.46
N ALA A 72 -26.32 -2.32 23.19
CA ALA A 72 -27.64 -1.86 22.78
C ALA A 72 -28.74 -2.89 23.07
N LYS A 73 -28.43 -4.20 22.98
CA LYS A 73 -29.34 -5.27 23.37
C LYS A 73 -29.55 -5.31 24.89
N SER A 74 -28.48 -5.16 25.68
CA SER A 74 -28.54 -5.15 27.15
C SER A 74 -29.28 -3.96 27.75
N MET A 75 -29.38 -2.84 27.03
CA MET A 75 -30.13 -1.65 27.45
C MET A 75 -31.61 -1.71 27.09
N LYS A 76 -32.02 -2.69 26.27
CA LYS A 76 -33.39 -2.83 25.77
C LYS A 76 -34.20 -3.88 26.53
N ASP A 77 -33.56 -4.59 27.47
CA ASP A 77 -34.17 -5.42 28.51
C ASP A 77 -34.25 -4.62 29.83
#